data_AF-A0A3B1DPK8-F1
#
_entry.id   AF-A0A3B1DPK8-F1
#
_cell.length_a   1.000
_cell.length_b   1.000
_cell.length_c   1.000
_cell.angle_alpha   90.00
_cell.angle_beta   90.00
_cell.angle_gamma   90.00
#
_symmetry.space_group_name_H-M   'P 1'
#
loop_
_entity.id
_entity.type
_entity.pdbx_description
1 polymer ?
#
loop_
_entity_poly.entity_id
_entity_poly.type
_entity_poly.pdbx_seq_one_letter_code
_entity_poly.pdbx_strand_id
1 'polypeptide(L)'
;MKPLTIGRLAKKCGVNVETIRYYHRRALLPLPPTTSSAYRHYSENDIERIRFIRGAQSLGFTLKEIGELLSLRIDAATSASEVKRRTALKIADIERKLQSLQEMKAVLTTLNQQCKGAKSDRSCTILDSLGSFGVSRQCCQEAE
;
A
#
# COMPACT_ATOMS: atom_id res chain seq x y z
N MET A 1 -28.91 -19.83 -11.67
CA MET A 1 -27.74 -19.44 -10.86
C MET A 1 -28.20 -18.70 -9.62
N LYS A 2 -27.69 -19.02 -8.42
CA LYS A 2 -28.05 -18.27 -7.21
C LYS A 2 -27.39 -16.88 -7.24
N PRO A 3 -28.05 -15.81 -6.79
CA PRO A 3 -27.48 -14.47 -6.82
C PRO A 3 -26.19 -14.36 -6.01
N LEU A 4 -25.25 -13.55 -6.49
CA LEU A 4 -23.99 -13.28 -5.81
C LEU A 4 -24.23 -12.16 -4.78
N THR A 5 -24.41 -12.54 -3.53
CA THR A 5 -24.52 -11.59 -2.41
C THR A 5 -23.15 -11.10 -1.98
N ILE A 6 -23.09 -10.01 -1.19
CA ILE A 6 -21.82 -9.45 -0.70
C ILE A 6 -20.94 -10.47 0.04
N GLY A 7 -21.55 -11.37 0.82
CA GLY A 7 -20.82 -12.43 1.54
C GLY A 7 -20.23 -13.49 0.60
N ARG A 8 -20.95 -13.82 -0.48
CA ARG A 8 -20.41 -14.74 -1.51
C ARG A 8 -19.33 -14.09 -2.36
N LEU A 9 -19.49 -12.79 -2.68
CA LEU A 9 -18.48 -12.00 -3.35
C LEU A 9 -17.19 -11.95 -2.51
N ALA A 10 -17.31 -11.63 -1.22
CA ALA A 10 -16.22 -11.62 -0.25
C ALA A 10 -15.45 -12.96 -0.26
N LYS A 11 -16.18 -14.07 -0.13
CA LYS A 11 -15.60 -15.42 -0.17
C LYS A 11 -14.90 -15.73 -1.50
N LYS A 12 -15.53 -15.41 -2.64
CA LYS A 12 -14.94 -15.63 -3.97
C LYS A 12 -13.68 -14.80 -4.21
N CYS A 13 -13.61 -13.59 -3.66
CA CYS A 13 -12.48 -12.67 -3.79
C CYS A 13 -11.42 -12.83 -2.69
N GLY A 14 -11.66 -13.70 -1.70
CA GLY A 14 -10.78 -13.91 -0.55
C GLY A 14 -10.62 -12.67 0.34
N VAL A 15 -11.64 -11.82 0.44
CA VAL A 15 -11.66 -10.60 1.27
C VAL A 15 -12.79 -10.68 2.29
N ASN A 16 -12.74 -9.84 3.33
CA ASN A 16 -13.90 -9.67 4.21
C ASN A 16 -14.96 -8.74 3.59
N VAL A 17 -16.16 -8.77 4.15
CA VAL A 17 -17.29 -7.93 3.69
C VAL A 17 -16.99 -6.45 3.90
N GLU A 18 -16.28 -6.10 4.97
CA GLU A 18 -15.87 -4.74 5.31
C GLU A 18 -14.96 -4.14 4.23
N THR A 19 -14.08 -4.94 3.61
CA THR A 19 -13.22 -4.51 2.50
C THR A 19 -14.04 -4.14 1.28
N ILE A 20 -15.06 -4.94 0.94
CA ILE A 20 -15.98 -4.61 -0.17
C ILE A 20 -16.74 -3.32 0.13
N ARG A 21 -17.29 -3.18 1.34
CA ARG A 21 -17.95 -1.94 1.78
C ARG A 21 -17.00 -0.74 1.73
N TYR A 22 -15.74 -0.95 2.07
CA TYR A 22 -14.72 0.07 2.02
C TYR A 22 -14.40 0.50 0.58
N TYR A 23 -14.30 -0.45 -0.36
CA TYR A 23 -14.12 -0.13 -1.78
C TYR A 23 -15.31 0.63 -2.36
N HIS A 24 -16.54 0.32 -1.95
CA HIS A 24 -17.69 1.13 -2.30
C HIS A 24 -17.60 2.57 -1.77
N ARG A 25 -17.24 2.76 -0.48
CA ARG A 25 -17.07 4.10 0.12
C ARG A 25 -16.00 4.93 -0.59
N ARG A 26 -14.98 4.27 -1.13
CA ARG A 26 -13.89 4.93 -1.89
C ARG A 26 -14.16 5.04 -3.39
N ALA A 27 -15.38 4.74 -3.85
CA ALA A 27 -15.76 4.71 -5.26
C ALA A 27 -14.88 3.79 -6.14
N LEU A 28 -14.19 2.82 -5.53
CA LEU A 28 -13.35 1.85 -6.23
C LEU A 28 -14.16 0.68 -6.75
N LEU A 29 -15.32 0.41 -6.18
CA LEU A 29 -16.27 -0.59 -6.64
C LEU A 29 -17.63 0.10 -6.78
N PRO A 30 -18.29 0.08 -7.96
CA PRO A 30 -19.59 0.71 -8.12
C PRO A 30 -20.60 0.04 -7.18
N LEU A 31 -21.50 0.83 -6.58
CA LEU A 31 -22.52 0.29 -5.70
C LEU A 31 -23.62 -0.33 -6.59
N PRO A 32 -23.88 -1.65 -6.49
CA PRO A 32 -24.93 -2.26 -7.31
C PRO A 32 -26.32 -1.71 -6.91
N PRO A 33 -27.26 -1.66 -7.87
CA PRO A 33 -28.60 -1.15 -7.63
C PRO A 33 -29.32 -1.95 -6.54
N THR A 34 -30.19 -1.26 -5.81
CA THR A 34 -31.12 -1.92 -4.89
C THR A 34 -32.05 -2.82 -5.70
N THR A 35 -32.01 -4.12 -5.42
CA THR A 35 -32.93 -5.08 -6.01
C THR A 35 -34.27 -5.03 -5.26
N SER A 36 -35.35 -5.55 -5.84
CA SER A 36 -36.61 -5.81 -5.13
C SER A 36 -36.45 -6.82 -3.97
N SER A 37 -35.33 -7.55 -3.95
CA SER A 37 -34.88 -8.37 -2.83
C SER A 37 -34.20 -7.52 -1.76
N ALA A 38 -34.27 -7.95 -0.49
CA ALA A 38 -33.56 -7.34 0.64
C ALA A 38 -32.01 -7.32 0.49
N TYR A 39 -31.47 -7.92 -0.57
CA TYR A 39 -30.03 -8.05 -0.81
C TYR A 39 -29.61 -7.46 -2.16
N ARG A 40 -28.46 -6.77 -2.17
CA ARG A 40 -27.77 -6.37 -3.40
C ARG A 40 -27.17 -7.58 -4.12
N HIS A 41 -27.13 -7.51 -5.45
CA HIS A 41 -26.54 -8.53 -6.32
C HIS A 41 -25.31 -8.01 -7.03
N TYR A 42 -24.28 -8.84 -7.09
CA TYR A 42 -22.99 -8.54 -7.70
C TYR A 42 -22.77 -9.40 -8.95
N SER A 43 -21.93 -8.90 -9.84
CA SER A 43 -21.58 -9.52 -11.12
C SER A 43 -20.20 -10.18 -11.07
N GLU A 44 -19.84 -10.93 -12.11
CA GLU A 44 -18.47 -11.44 -12.25
C GLU A 44 -17.46 -10.30 -12.54
N ASN A 45 -17.89 -9.19 -13.13
CA ASN A 45 -17.06 -7.98 -13.30
C ASN A 45 -16.62 -7.42 -11.94
N ASP A 46 -17.50 -7.45 -10.92
CA ASP A 46 -17.13 -7.04 -9.56
C ASP A 46 -16.00 -7.92 -8.97
N ILE A 47 -15.97 -9.21 -9.32
CA ILE A 47 -14.90 -10.13 -8.91
C ILE A 47 -13.59 -9.75 -9.57
N GLU A 48 -13.59 -9.54 -10.88
CA GLU A 48 -12.41 -9.12 -11.64
C GLU A 48 -11.86 -7.78 -11.14
N ARG A 49 -12.76 -6.83 -10.87
CA ARG A 49 -12.42 -5.52 -10.32
C ARG A 49 -11.80 -5.61 -8.94
N ILE A 50 -12.35 -6.43 -8.04
CA ILE A 50 -11.75 -6.66 -6.72
C ILE A 50 -10.38 -7.34 -6.83
N ARG A 51 -10.24 -8.34 -7.73
CA ARG A 51 -8.94 -8.99 -7.97
C ARG A 51 -7.91 -8.00 -8.49
N PHE A 52 -8.30 -7.10 -9.39
CA PHE A 52 -7.44 -6.02 -9.87
C PHE A 52 -6.97 -5.11 -8.74
N ILE A 53 -7.90 -4.63 -7.91
CA ILE A 53 -7.58 -3.77 -6.76
C ILE A 53 -6.56 -4.47 -5.85
N ARG A 54 -6.79 -5.74 -5.51
CA ARG A 54 -5.88 -6.50 -4.64
C ARG A 54 -4.50 -6.71 -5.25
N GLY A 55 -4.43 -7.07 -6.53
CA GLY A 55 -3.17 -7.23 -7.24
C GLY A 55 -2.37 -5.94 -7.23
N ALA A 56 -3.01 -4.81 -7.54
CA ALA A 56 -2.35 -3.51 -7.51
C ALA A 56 -1.89 -3.11 -6.09
N GLN A 57 -2.68 -3.37 -5.05
CA GLN A 57 -2.25 -3.13 -3.67
C GLN A 57 -1.01 -3.94 -3.28
N SER A 58 -0.94 -5.22 -3.70
CA SER A 58 0.25 -6.04 -3.42
C SER A 58 1.53 -5.54 -4.09
N LEU A 59 1.39 -4.72 -5.13
CA LEU A 59 2.51 -4.06 -5.82
C LEU A 59 2.82 -2.66 -5.27
N GLY A 60 2.19 -2.26 -4.16
CA GLY A 60 2.44 -0.97 -3.51
C GLY A 60 1.70 0.21 -4.14
N PHE A 61 0.69 -0.04 -4.97
CA PHE A 61 -0.23 1.02 -5.38
C PHE A 61 -1.19 1.39 -4.24
N THR A 62 -1.32 2.68 -4.01
CA THR A 62 -2.31 3.25 -3.10
C THR A 62 -3.71 3.14 -3.71
N LEU A 63 -4.73 3.18 -2.86
CA LEU A 63 -6.13 3.15 -3.31
C LEU A 63 -6.49 4.32 -4.24
N LYS A 64 -5.81 5.46 -4.10
CA LYS A 64 -5.97 6.60 -5.00
C LYS A 64 -5.43 6.26 -6.39
N GLU A 65 -4.19 5.79 -6.48
CA GLU A 65 -3.57 5.38 -7.75
C GLU A 65 -4.37 4.26 -8.44
N ILE A 66 -4.91 3.32 -7.66
CA ILE A 66 -5.75 2.24 -8.17
C ILE A 66 -7.05 2.78 -8.78
N GLY A 67 -7.69 3.78 -8.17
CA GLY A 67 -8.88 4.41 -8.73
C GLY A 67 -8.59 5.04 -10.09
N GLU A 68 -7.44 5.71 -10.21
CA GLU A 68 -6.98 6.31 -11.46
C GLU A 68 -6.61 5.24 -12.52
N LEU A 69 -6.03 4.11 -12.12
CA LEU A 69 -5.81 2.98 -13.04
C LEU A 69 -7.13 2.35 -13.51
N LEU A 70 -8.14 2.30 -12.65
CA LEU A 70 -9.47 1.79 -12.99
C LEU A 70 -10.22 2.72 -13.96
N SER A 71 -10.03 4.03 -13.89
CA SER A 71 -10.63 4.96 -14.87
C SER A 71 -9.99 4.82 -16.25
N LEU A 72 -8.68 4.56 -16.32
CA LEU A 72 -7.98 4.35 -17.60
C LEU A 72 -8.48 3.11 -18.35
N ARG A 73 -8.97 2.07 -17.66
CA ARG A 73 -9.54 0.89 -18.32
C ARG A 73 -10.77 1.18 -19.18
N ILE A 74 -11.42 2.33 -18.98
CA ILE A 74 -12.62 2.73 -19.73
C ILE A 74 -12.24 3.28 -21.12
N ASP A 75 -11.05 3.90 -21.25
CA ASP A 75 -10.61 4.59 -22.48
C ASP A 75 -9.44 3.84 -23.17
N ALA A 76 -9.72 3.12 -24.26
CA ALA A 76 -8.79 2.14 -24.84
C ALA A 76 -7.50 2.72 -25.48
N ALA A 77 -7.55 3.92 -26.09
CA ALA A 77 -6.41 4.44 -26.86
C ALA A 77 -5.36 5.17 -26.01
N THR A 78 -5.80 5.94 -25.01
CA THR A 78 -4.92 6.77 -24.16
C THR A 78 -4.40 6.01 -22.93
N SER A 79 -4.96 4.84 -22.63
CA SER A 79 -4.70 4.13 -21.37
C SER A 79 -3.37 3.40 -21.31
N ALA A 80 -2.88 2.82 -22.41
CA ALA A 80 -1.66 2.01 -22.38
C ALA A 80 -0.40 2.83 -22.03
N SER A 81 -0.24 4.01 -22.62
CA SER A 81 0.90 4.91 -22.37
C SER A 81 0.88 5.46 -20.94
N GLU A 82 -0.30 5.87 -20.47
CA GLU A 82 -0.47 6.41 -19.11
C GLU A 82 -0.29 5.33 -18.03
N VAL A 83 -0.79 4.11 -18.26
CA VAL A 83 -0.55 2.96 -17.36
C VAL A 83 0.95 2.65 -17.30
N LYS A 84 1.65 2.66 -18.44
CA LYS A 84 3.10 2.45 -18.49
C LYS A 84 3.84 3.52 -17.67
N ARG A 85 3.48 4.80 -17.85
CA ARG A 85 4.07 5.92 -17.10
C ARG A 85 3.88 5.77 -15.59
N ARG A 86 2.66 5.46 -15.14
CA ARG A 86 2.34 5.24 -13.71
C ARG A 86 3.10 4.05 -13.12
N THR A 87 3.25 3.00 -13.91
CA THR A 87 4.03 1.82 -13.51
C THR A 87 5.51 2.17 -13.33
N ALA A 88 6.09 2.94 -14.26
CA ALA A 88 7.47 3.43 -14.12
C ALA A 88 7.66 4.31 -12.89
N LEU A 89 6.71 5.19 -12.58
CA LEU A 89 6.75 6.00 -11.35
C LEU A 89 6.69 5.14 -10.09
N LYS A 90 5.91 4.06 -10.09
CA LYS A 90 5.84 3.13 -8.96
C LYS A 90 7.15 2.38 -8.77
N ILE A 91 7.79 1.95 -9.86
CA ILE A 91 9.11 1.31 -9.83
C ILE A 91 10.14 2.27 -9.19
N ALA A 92 10.21 3.50 -9.66
CA ALA A 92 11.13 4.50 -9.10
C ALA A 92 10.86 4.79 -7.61
N ASP A 93 9.60 4.76 -7.18
CA ASP A 93 9.24 4.91 -5.75
C ASP A 93 9.70 3.72 -4.89
N ILE A 94 9.57 2.50 -5.42
CA ILE A 94 10.06 1.29 -4.77
C ILE A 94 11.59 1.32 -4.67
N GLU A 95 12.29 1.72 -5.73
CA GLU A 95 13.75 1.84 -5.75
C GLU A 95 14.27 2.82 -4.69
N ARG A 96 13.65 4.01 -4.58
CA ARG A 96 13.99 4.98 -3.52
C ARG A 96 13.77 4.42 -2.12
N LYS A 97 12.66 3.71 -1.90
CA LYS A 97 12.38 3.06 -0.61
C LYS A 97 13.38 1.97 -0.30
N LEU A 98 13.77 1.18 -1.30
CA LEU A 98 14.77 0.13 -1.14
C LEU A 98 16.11 0.73 -0.72
N GLN A 99 16.55 1.81 -1.37
CA GLN A 99 17.77 2.52 -1.01
C GLN A 99 17.72 3.02 0.45
N SER A 100 16.63 3.69 0.84
CA SER A 100 16.46 4.17 2.21
C SER A 100 16.46 3.03 3.24
N LEU A 101 15.82 1.90 2.93
CA LEU A 101 15.84 0.69 3.77
C LEU A 101 17.24 0.07 3.86
N GLN A 102 18.02 0.08 2.79
CA GLN A 102 19.41 -0.38 2.78
C GLN A 102 20.30 0.51 3.66
N GLU A 103 20.15 1.83 3.57
CA GLU A 103 20.87 2.79 4.41
C GLU A 103 20.54 2.60 5.90
N MET A 104 19.25 2.52 6.24
CA MET A 104 18.81 2.24 7.62
C MET A 104 19.36 0.91 8.13
N LYS A 105 19.33 -0.15 7.30
CA LYS A 105 19.89 -1.46 7.66
C LYS A 105 21.39 -1.37 7.91
N ALA A 106 22.13 -0.62 7.09
CA ALA A 106 23.57 -0.45 7.27
C ALA A 106 23.89 0.18 8.63
N VAL A 107 23.20 1.28 8.98
CA VAL A 107 23.34 1.94 10.29
C VAL A 107 23.04 0.97 11.44
N LEU A 108 21.91 0.26 11.38
CA LEU A 108 21.54 -0.72 12.41
C LEU A 108 22.56 -1.86 12.52
N THR A 109 23.13 -2.29 11.40
CA THR A 109 24.16 -3.33 11.38
C THR A 109 25.43 -2.87 12.08
N THR A 110 25.89 -1.64 11.83
CA THR A 110 27.04 -1.04 12.50
C THR A 110 26.81 -0.93 14.01
N LEU A 111 25.66 -0.41 14.43
CA LEU A 111 25.32 -0.29 15.85
C LEU A 111 25.27 -1.67 16.54
N ASN A 112 24.71 -2.67 15.86
CA ASN A 112 24.66 -4.02 16.39
C ASN A 112 26.05 -4.66 16.56
N GLN A 113 26.99 -4.40 15.63
CA GLN A 113 28.37 -4.89 15.72
C GLN A 113 29.17 -4.19 16.83
N GLN A 114 28.88 -2.93 17.13
CA GLN A 114 29.55 -2.16 18.18
C GLN A 114 29.05 -2.51 19.59
N CYS A 115 27.91 -3.18 19.71
CA CYS A 115 27.35 -3.58 21.00
C CYS A 115 27.87 -4.95 21.42
N LYS A 116 28.49 -5.03 22.60
CA LYS A 116 29.03 -6.29 23.14
C LYS A 116 27.96 -7.18 23.80
N GLY A 117 26.74 -6.67 24.03
CA GLY A 117 25.62 -7.42 24.61
C GLY A 117 25.84 -7.94 26.04
N ALA A 118 26.83 -7.41 26.78
CA ALA A 118 27.16 -7.88 28.11
C ALA A 118 26.14 -7.39 29.15
N LYS A 119 25.65 -8.29 30.02
CA LYS A 119 24.70 -7.97 31.11
C LYS A 119 25.22 -6.95 32.13
N SER A 120 26.53 -6.65 32.13
CA SER A 120 27.21 -5.80 33.09
C SER A 120 27.50 -4.38 32.60
N ASP A 121 27.17 -4.04 31.34
CA ASP A 121 27.35 -2.67 30.85
C ASP A 121 26.26 -1.76 31.43
N ARG A 122 26.67 -0.77 32.25
CA ARG A 122 25.80 0.28 32.78
C ARG A 122 25.30 1.25 31.70
N SER A 123 25.88 1.20 30.49
CA SER A 123 25.56 2.05 29.34
C SER A 123 25.43 1.21 28.07
N CYS A 124 24.30 1.32 27.37
CA CYS A 124 24.08 0.62 26.10
C CYS A 124 24.48 1.53 24.94
N THR A 125 25.57 1.19 24.25
CA THR A 125 26.10 1.98 23.12
C THR A 125 25.09 2.19 22.00
N ILE A 126 24.15 1.25 21.79
CA ILE A 126 23.06 1.40 20.82
C ILE A 126 22.07 2.48 21.27
N LEU A 127 21.62 2.45 22.53
CA LEU A 127 20.68 3.44 23.06
C LEU A 127 21.30 4.83 23.10
N ASP A 128 22.58 4.93 23.48
CA ASP A 128 23.33 6.19 23.48
C ASP A 128 23.43 6.77 22.06
N SER A 129 23.73 5.93 21.08
CA SER A 129 23.81 6.34 19.67
C SER A 129 22.45 6.77 19.13
N LEU A 130 21.38 6.00 19.40
CA LEU A 130 20.00 6.35 18.98
C LEU A 130 19.50 7.64 19.62
N GLY A 131 19.85 7.90 20.89
CA GLY A 131 19.58 9.17 21.57
C GLY A 131 20.27 10.36 20.89
N SER A 132 21.51 10.16 20.42
CA SER A 132 22.27 11.18 19.67
C SER A 132 21.74 11.40 18.25
N PHE A 133 21.28 10.35 17.55
CA PHE A 133 20.67 10.47 16.22
C PHE A 133 19.38 11.31 16.22
N GLY A 134 18.68 11.39 17.36
CA GLY A 134 17.49 12.23 17.53
C GLY A 134 17.75 13.74 17.62
N VAL A 135 18.99 14.16 17.95
CA VAL A 135 19.34 15.58 18.18
C VAL A 135 20.02 16.22 16.96
N SER A 136 20.65 15.42 16.08
CA SER A 136 21.51 15.95 15.00
C SER A 136 20.82 16.27 13.67
N ARG A 137 19.47 16.23 13.57
CA ARG A 137 18.75 16.65 12.34
C ARG A 137 18.27 18.10 12.33
N GLN A 138 18.60 18.90 13.33
CA GLN A 138 18.24 20.32 13.37
C GLN A 138 19.48 21.18 13.67
N CYS A 139 20.47 21.20 12.76
CA CYS A 139 21.54 22.19 12.87
C CYS A 139 22.13 22.53 11.49
N CYS A 140 21.27 23.04 10.59
CA CYS A 140 21.68 23.81 9.41
C CYS A 140 20.56 24.80 9.06
N GLN A 141 20.35 25.82 9.88
CA GLN A 141 19.76 27.10 9.44
C GLN A 141 20.28 28.23 10.33
N GLU A 142 21.54 28.63 10.16
CA GLU A 142 21.98 30.02 10.34
C GLU A 142 23.16 30.31 9.39
N ALA A 143 23.03 31.42 8.64
CA ALA A 143 23.96 32.14 7.74
C ALA A 143 23.26 32.42 6.40
N GLU A 144 22.91 33.63 5.98
CA GLU A 144 23.11 35.03 6.40
C GLU A 144 21.86 35.85 6.02
#